data_AF-A0A368YDW6-F1
#
_entry.id   AF-A0A368YDW6-F1
#
_cell.length_a   1.000
_cell.length_b   1.000
_cell.length_c   1.000
_cell.angle_alpha   90.00
_cell.angle_beta   90.00
_cell.angle_gamma   90.00
#
_symmetry.space_group_name_H-M   'P 1'
#
loop_
_entity.id
_entity.type
_entity.pdbx_description
1 polymer ?
#
loop_
_entity_poly.entity_id
_entity_poly.type
_entity_poly.pdbx_seq_one_letter_code
_entity_poly.pdbx_strand_id
1 'polypeptide(L)'
;MIGASVLSPPHSAHMVTAALSEQRFSMTLPLDSLLESYREAAGNERDKGTYYERLCAAFLLHDPVQAQRYDEVQTWADWAADHGWNGKDVGIDLVARLRGHAGFAAIQCKFYAPRHKIAKADIDSFLAASSRPPFTDRIVMDSTEGEWSVNAEDMLIGQTIPVRRIGLSEMRASPVQWDSFAARHDIVLEPRKDLRPHQREALDAVRAGLTLHDRGKLIMACGTGKTFTALKIAEDLVGADGRILFLVPSLALMAQTVREWSHDSTTALRSFAVCSDTQVGKRRVARDEVAEISTLDLAFPATTDAGVLAAGVADAAPGVMTVVFATYQSIQTVSDAQNVHGMGRFDLIICDEAHRTTGAALDGQEESNFIRIHRDEVIGGDKRLYMTATPRIYGDGAKSRASDIGVTLRSMDNEDDFGPTLFYRGFGWAVQNELLTDYKVIVLAMDEGLVAKSVQSRIEDPTSGLILDDATRILGCYKALTKTDIRDDLGADAQPMRRALAFCRDIRSSMLVQEEFSAVSDAYNEYLTLQHQEDSCRISEYQNIRISEFATSG
;
A
#
# COMPACT_ATOMS: atom_id res chain seq x y z
N MET A 1 23.58 -1.09 79.03
CA MET A 1 23.65 -0.26 77.83
C MET A 1 23.30 -1.14 76.63
N ILE A 2 22.19 -0.76 75.98
CA ILE A 2 21.74 -1.10 74.62
C ILE A 2 21.43 -2.58 74.33
N GLY A 3 20.12 -2.86 74.21
CA GLY A 3 19.58 -4.05 73.56
C GLY A 3 19.21 -3.80 72.11
N ALA A 4 18.89 -4.87 71.38
CA ALA A 4 18.02 -4.85 70.21
C ALA A 4 17.47 -6.26 69.95
N SER A 5 16.14 -6.34 69.94
CA SER A 5 15.30 -7.48 69.62
C SER A 5 14.95 -7.53 68.14
N VAL A 6 14.86 -8.76 67.60
CA VAL A 6 13.96 -9.30 66.56
C VAL A 6 13.29 -8.33 65.57
N LEU A 7 13.43 -8.60 64.26
CA LEU A 7 12.34 -8.50 63.26
C LEU A 7 12.73 -9.16 61.92
N SER A 8 11.78 -9.95 61.39
CA SER A 8 11.78 -10.71 60.13
C SER A 8 11.99 -9.84 58.86
N PRO A 9 12.41 -10.42 57.71
CA PRO A 9 12.54 -9.66 56.47
C PRO A 9 11.16 -9.38 55.84
N PRO A 10 10.96 -8.21 55.19
CA PRO A 10 9.68 -7.84 54.61
C PRO A 10 9.49 -8.43 53.21
N HIS A 11 8.27 -8.93 52.97
CA HIS A 11 7.68 -9.08 51.65
C HIS A 11 7.80 -7.77 50.84
N SER A 12 8.51 -7.80 49.72
CA SER A 12 8.43 -6.73 48.70
C SER A 12 8.90 -7.23 47.32
N ALA A 13 8.24 -8.26 46.79
CA ALA A 13 8.36 -8.67 45.39
C ALA A 13 7.26 -8.07 44.48
N HIS A 14 6.36 -7.23 45.02
CA HIS A 14 5.20 -6.69 44.29
C HIS A 14 5.36 -5.22 43.83
N MET A 15 6.55 -4.66 43.86
CA MET A 15 6.75 -3.22 43.60
C MET A 15 7.79 -2.88 42.53
N VAL A 16 8.14 -3.83 41.66
CA VAL A 16 9.00 -3.58 40.48
C VAL A 16 8.22 -3.73 39.15
N THR A 17 6.99 -4.24 39.19
CA THR A 17 6.17 -4.50 37.98
C THR A 17 5.21 -3.35 37.61
N ALA A 18 5.28 -2.20 38.27
CA ALA A 18 4.33 -1.09 38.09
C ALA A 18 4.94 0.22 37.54
N ALA A 19 6.20 0.21 37.08
CA ALA A 19 6.89 1.41 36.59
C ALA A 19 7.38 1.31 35.12
N LEU A 20 6.89 0.34 34.34
CA LEU A 20 7.24 0.19 32.92
C LEU A 20 6.02 0.21 31.97
N SER A 21 4.84 0.62 32.44
CA SER A 21 3.58 0.49 31.66
C SER A 21 3.13 1.72 30.87
N GLU A 22 3.90 2.81 30.76
CA GLU A 22 3.46 3.98 29.97
C GLU A 22 4.58 4.66 29.17
N GLN A 23 5.40 3.87 28.47
CA GLN A 23 5.97 4.34 27.21
C GLN A 23 5.35 3.53 26.08
N ARG A 24 4.09 3.87 25.76
CA ARG A 24 3.58 3.65 24.40
C ARG A 24 4.43 4.50 23.47
N PHE A 25 5.53 3.93 22.97
CA PHE A 25 6.23 4.46 21.81
C PHE A 25 5.33 4.22 20.59
N SER A 26 4.21 4.94 20.53
CA SER A 26 3.54 5.22 19.27
C SER A 26 4.53 6.08 18.50
N MET A 27 5.16 5.55 17.45
CA MET A 27 5.81 6.40 16.45
C MET A 27 4.69 7.16 15.75
N THR A 28 4.23 8.23 16.37
CA THR A 28 3.30 9.18 15.76
C THR A 28 4.03 9.78 14.56
N LEU A 29 3.42 9.71 13.38
CA LEU A 29 4.06 10.22 12.17
C LEU A 29 4.23 11.75 12.30
N PRO A 30 5.29 12.34 11.73
CA PRO A 30 5.52 13.79 11.72
C PRO A 30 4.28 14.62 11.35
N LEU A 31 3.56 14.18 10.30
CA LEU A 31 2.33 14.83 9.86
C LEU A 31 1.22 14.75 10.92
N ASP A 32 1.08 13.62 11.60
CA ASP A 32 0.02 13.43 12.60
C ASP A 32 0.26 14.32 13.82
N SER A 33 1.53 14.41 14.25
CA SER A 33 1.95 15.34 15.29
C SER A 33 1.72 16.81 14.89
N LEU A 34 1.98 17.15 13.63
CA LEU A 34 1.70 18.50 13.11
C LEU A 34 0.20 18.81 13.11
N LEU A 35 -0.63 17.91 12.62
CA LEU A 35 -2.09 18.09 12.60
C LEU A 35 -2.66 18.21 14.02
N GLU A 36 -2.14 17.44 14.97
CA GLU A 36 -2.56 17.57 16.37
C GLU A 36 -2.15 18.94 16.95
N SER A 37 -0.93 19.40 16.67
CA SER A 37 -0.48 20.74 17.09
C SER A 37 -1.38 21.85 16.53
N TYR A 38 -1.89 21.72 15.31
CA TYR A 38 -2.82 22.68 14.72
C TYR A 38 -4.19 22.66 15.41
N ARG A 39 -4.66 21.50 15.86
CA ARG A 39 -5.91 21.38 16.64
C ARG A 39 -5.77 22.01 18.02
N GLU A 40 -4.63 21.82 18.68
CA GLU A 40 -4.35 22.38 20.00
C GLU A 40 -4.12 23.90 19.98
N ALA A 41 -3.42 24.40 18.95
CA ALA A 41 -3.06 25.82 18.85
C ALA A 41 -4.18 26.74 18.33
N ALA A 42 -5.21 26.19 17.69
CA ALA A 42 -6.27 27.00 17.09
C ALA A 42 -7.20 27.62 18.16
N GLY A 43 -7.29 28.95 18.18
CA GLY A 43 -8.19 29.67 19.08
C GLY A 43 -9.67 29.65 18.62
N ASN A 44 -9.91 29.37 17.34
CA ASN A 44 -11.24 29.25 16.73
C ASN A 44 -11.17 28.40 15.44
N GLU A 45 -12.33 28.01 14.89
CA GLU A 45 -12.40 27.18 13.68
C GLU A 45 -11.82 27.85 12.42
N ARG A 46 -11.76 29.19 12.35
CA ARG A 46 -11.19 29.91 11.21
C ARG A 46 -9.66 29.81 11.20
N ASP A 47 -9.02 29.99 12.35
CA ASP A 47 -7.57 29.83 12.48
C ASP A 47 -7.17 28.39 12.17
N LYS A 48 -7.97 27.44 12.66
CA LYS A 48 -7.82 26.00 12.40
C LYS A 48 -7.84 25.71 10.89
N GLY A 49 -8.85 26.22 10.17
CA GLY A 49 -8.95 26.09 8.71
C GLY A 49 -7.73 26.68 7.99
N THR A 50 -7.32 27.89 8.37
CA THR A 50 -6.19 28.59 7.76
C THR A 50 -4.87 27.81 7.88
N TYR A 51 -4.61 27.15 9.03
CA TYR A 51 -3.43 26.31 9.20
C TYR A 51 -3.42 25.11 8.25
N TYR A 52 -4.57 24.46 8.08
CA TYR A 52 -4.70 23.33 7.19
C TYR A 52 -4.64 23.73 5.71
N GLU A 53 -5.25 24.85 5.33
CA GLU A 53 -5.13 25.41 3.98
C GLU A 53 -3.67 25.64 3.58
N ARG A 54 -2.86 26.21 4.48
CA ARG A 54 -1.42 26.41 4.22
C ARG A 54 -0.67 25.10 4.03
N LEU A 55 -1.00 24.08 4.83
CA LEU A 55 -0.44 22.74 4.69
C LEU A 55 -0.84 22.09 3.34
N CYS A 56 -2.10 22.21 2.95
CA CYS A 56 -2.63 21.74 1.67
C CYS A 56 -1.96 22.45 0.49
N ALA A 57 -1.79 23.77 0.55
CA ALA A 57 -1.10 24.53 -0.48
C ALA A 57 0.36 24.10 -0.63
N ALA A 58 1.07 23.90 0.50
CA ALA A 58 2.44 23.39 0.50
C ALA A 58 2.53 21.98 -0.11
N PHE A 59 1.61 21.08 0.25
CA PHE A 59 1.53 19.76 -0.36
C PHE A 59 1.33 19.83 -1.89
N LEU A 60 0.36 20.61 -2.36
CA LEU A 60 0.03 20.73 -3.79
C LEU A 60 1.18 21.32 -4.63
N LEU A 61 1.97 22.23 -4.05
CA LEU A 61 3.09 22.87 -4.74
C LEU A 61 4.37 22.04 -4.76
N HIS A 62 4.60 21.22 -3.72
CA HIS A 62 5.92 20.62 -3.49
C HIS A 62 5.94 19.10 -3.51
N ASP A 63 4.81 18.44 -3.31
CA ASP A 63 4.74 16.99 -3.51
C ASP A 63 5.09 16.66 -4.98
N PRO A 64 6.04 15.74 -5.26
CA PRO A 64 6.50 15.49 -6.63
C PRO A 64 5.41 15.04 -7.61
N VAL A 65 4.34 14.42 -7.11
CA VAL A 65 3.18 14.06 -7.94
C VAL A 65 2.36 15.31 -8.23
N GLN A 66 2.01 16.10 -7.22
CA GLN A 66 1.17 17.29 -7.41
C GLN A 66 1.88 18.42 -8.18
N ALA A 67 3.19 18.60 -7.97
CA ALA A 67 4.01 19.62 -8.63
C ALA A 67 4.13 19.43 -10.15
N GLN A 68 3.92 18.20 -10.65
CA GLN A 68 3.80 17.93 -12.09
C GLN A 68 2.56 18.59 -12.70
N ARG A 69 1.53 18.82 -11.89
CA ARG A 69 0.20 19.26 -12.34
C ARG A 69 -0.12 20.71 -11.98
N TYR A 70 0.42 21.19 -10.87
CA TYR A 70 0.21 22.55 -10.39
C TYR A 70 1.54 23.29 -10.30
N ASP A 71 1.51 24.57 -10.63
CA ASP A 71 2.68 25.45 -10.53
C ASP A 71 2.43 26.70 -9.69
N GLU A 72 1.18 26.95 -9.31
CA GLU A 72 0.77 28.05 -8.46
C GLU A 72 -0.48 27.66 -7.67
N VAL A 73 -0.51 28.00 -6.38
CA VAL A 73 -1.66 27.80 -5.49
C VAL A 73 -1.87 29.09 -4.70
N GLN A 74 -3.09 29.62 -4.76
CA GLN A 74 -3.50 30.84 -4.07
C GLN A 74 -4.73 30.55 -3.20
N THR A 75 -4.97 31.39 -2.20
CA THR A 75 -6.25 31.37 -1.48
C THR A 75 -7.38 31.79 -2.41
N TRP A 76 -8.60 31.32 -2.15
CA TRP A 76 -9.78 31.76 -2.91
C TRP A 76 -9.96 33.28 -2.88
N ALA A 77 -9.71 33.92 -1.73
CA ALA A 77 -9.86 35.35 -1.57
C ALA A 77 -8.88 36.14 -2.47
N ASP A 78 -7.62 35.73 -2.51
CA ASP A 78 -6.59 36.37 -3.33
C ASP A 78 -6.86 36.14 -4.82
N TRP A 79 -7.12 34.90 -5.21
CA TRP A 79 -7.44 34.55 -6.60
C TRP A 79 -8.67 35.31 -7.10
N ALA A 80 -9.72 35.40 -6.27
CA ALA A 80 -10.94 36.11 -6.62
C ALA A 80 -10.69 37.61 -6.79
N ALA A 81 -9.87 38.23 -5.92
CA ALA A 81 -9.50 39.64 -6.05
C ALA A 81 -8.75 39.90 -7.36
N ASP A 82 -7.78 39.05 -7.71
CA ASP A 82 -6.97 39.17 -8.93
C ASP A 82 -7.81 39.04 -10.21
N HIS A 83 -8.89 38.25 -10.17
CA HIS A 83 -9.74 37.96 -11.33
C HIS A 83 -11.04 38.76 -11.38
N GLY A 84 -11.27 39.68 -10.43
CA GLY A 84 -12.49 40.50 -10.37
C GLY A 84 -13.74 39.76 -9.89
N TRP A 85 -13.57 38.67 -9.14
CA TRP A 85 -14.62 37.87 -8.53
C TRP A 85 -14.88 38.30 -7.08
N ASN A 86 -16.02 37.84 -6.54
CA ASN A 86 -16.35 38.09 -5.15
C ASN A 86 -15.68 37.03 -4.25
N GLY A 87 -14.71 37.44 -3.43
CA GLY A 87 -13.99 36.57 -2.47
C GLY A 87 -14.80 36.15 -1.24
N LYS A 88 -16.14 36.14 -1.31
CA LYS A 88 -16.97 35.54 -0.27
C LYS A 88 -16.75 34.03 -0.25
N ASP A 89 -16.84 33.44 0.95
CA ASP A 89 -16.82 31.99 1.09
C ASP A 89 -18.00 31.36 0.33
N VAL A 90 -17.64 30.55 -0.67
CA VAL A 90 -18.55 29.76 -1.51
C VAL A 90 -18.25 28.26 -1.40
N GLY A 91 -17.41 27.88 -0.44
CA GLY A 91 -16.90 26.52 -0.24
C GLY A 91 -15.63 26.17 -1.01
N ILE A 92 -15.02 27.14 -1.72
CA ILE A 92 -13.68 26.99 -2.34
C ILE A 92 -12.68 27.66 -1.40
N ASP A 93 -11.65 26.93 -0.98
CA ASP A 93 -10.64 27.41 -0.03
C ASP A 93 -9.35 27.82 -0.77
N LEU A 94 -8.89 26.98 -1.71
CA LEU A 94 -7.72 27.26 -2.53
C LEU A 94 -8.06 27.14 -4.03
N VAL A 95 -7.28 27.84 -4.85
CA VAL A 95 -7.30 27.72 -6.31
C VAL A 95 -5.89 27.44 -6.80
N ALA A 96 -5.73 26.38 -7.60
CA ALA A 96 -4.46 26.02 -8.20
C ALA A 96 -4.48 26.20 -9.72
N ARG A 97 -3.42 26.76 -10.28
CA ARG A 97 -3.27 26.89 -11.74
C ARG A 97 -2.74 25.59 -12.32
N LEU A 98 -3.34 25.14 -13.43
CA LEU A 98 -2.90 23.92 -14.12
C LEU A 98 -1.61 24.20 -14.91
N ARG A 99 -0.59 23.38 -14.68
CA ARG A 99 0.67 23.45 -15.42
C ARG A 99 0.43 23.06 -16.88
N GLY A 100 0.84 23.94 -17.80
CA GLY A 100 0.81 23.67 -19.25
C GLY A 100 -0.58 23.67 -19.89
N HIS A 101 -1.65 23.94 -19.14
CA HIS A 101 -3.03 23.92 -19.65
C HIS A 101 -3.79 25.16 -19.20
N ALA A 102 -4.78 25.59 -19.98
CA ALA A 102 -5.70 26.63 -19.56
C ALA A 102 -6.69 26.08 -18.52
N GLY A 103 -6.92 26.84 -17.45
CA GLY A 103 -7.91 26.51 -16.42
C GLY A 103 -7.30 26.36 -15.03
N PHE A 104 -8.20 26.19 -14.06
CA PHE A 104 -7.86 26.12 -12.64
C PHE A 104 -8.46 24.88 -12.00
N ALA A 105 -7.78 24.38 -10.97
CA ALA A 105 -8.37 23.46 -10.02
C ALA A 105 -8.99 24.23 -8.85
N ALA A 106 -10.25 23.96 -8.54
CA ALA A 106 -10.86 24.39 -7.29
C ALA A 106 -10.54 23.37 -6.19
N ILE A 107 -10.12 23.83 -5.02
CA ILE A 107 -9.76 22.97 -3.90
C ILE A 107 -10.58 23.33 -2.66
N GLN A 108 -11.09 22.29 -2.00
CA GLN A 108 -11.70 22.40 -0.68
C GLN A 108 -10.86 21.65 0.35
N CYS A 109 -10.57 22.29 1.48
CA CYS A 109 -9.73 21.80 2.57
C CYS A 109 -10.59 21.55 3.82
N LYS A 110 -10.86 20.28 4.16
CA LYS A 110 -11.69 19.87 5.29
C LYS A 110 -10.86 19.41 6.48
N PHE A 111 -10.67 20.30 7.45
CA PHE A 111 -9.92 20.00 8.67
C PHE A 111 -10.82 19.59 9.85
N TYR A 112 -11.39 18.38 9.76
CA TYR A 112 -12.24 17.81 10.80
C TYR A 112 -11.48 16.88 11.76
N ALA A 113 -12.16 16.45 12.83
CA ALA A 113 -11.64 15.46 13.75
C ALA A 113 -11.38 14.11 13.03
N PRO A 114 -10.39 13.30 13.44
CA PRO A 114 -10.04 12.06 12.76
C PRO A 114 -11.21 11.09 12.54
N ARG A 115 -12.15 11.05 13.48
CA ARG A 115 -13.36 10.19 13.45
C ARG A 115 -14.57 10.82 12.76
N HIS A 116 -14.46 12.06 12.27
CA HIS A 116 -15.56 12.69 11.53
C HIS A 116 -15.77 11.96 10.21
N LYS A 117 -17.05 11.75 9.86
CA LYS A 117 -17.42 11.10 8.61
C LYS A 117 -17.91 12.17 7.64
N ILE A 118 -17.11 12.43 6.59
CA ILE A 118 -17.46 13.42 5.55
C ILE A 118 -18.80 13.06 4.92
N ALA A 119 -19.74 13.98 5.00
CA ALA A 119 -21.10 13.84 4.50
C ALA A 119 -21.33 14.72 3.26
N LYS A 120 -22.41 14.44 2.54
CA LYS A 120 -22.85 15.24 1.38
C LYS A 120 -22.89 16.74 1.69
N ALA A 121 -23.46 17.11 2.84
CA ALA A 121 -23.61 18.49 3.26
C ALA A 121 -22.26 19.22 3.42
N ASP A 122 -21.17 18.49 3.66
CA ASP A 122 -19.84 19.09 3.83
C ASP A 122 -19.27 19.59 2.49
N ILE A 123 -19.67 19.00 1.36
CA ILE A 123 -19.10 19.26 0.02
C ILE A 123 -20.08 19.89 -0.98
N ASP A 124 -21.37 19.99 -0.64
CA ASP A 124 -22.43 20.49 -1.54
C ASP A 124 -22.14 21.90 -2.08
N SER A 125 -21.74 22.82 -1.21
CA SER A 125 -21.43 24.22 -1.59
C SER A 125 -20.24 24.29 -2.55
N PHE A 126 -19.18 23.54 -2.26
CA PHE A 126 -18.00 23.44 -3.11
C PHE A 126 -18.34 22.92 -4.50
N LEU A 127 -19.07 21.80 -4.59
CA LEU A 127 -19.43 21.22 -5.88
C LEU A 127 -20.31 22.15 -6.70
N ALA A 128 -21.19 22.92 -6.05
CA ALA A 128 -22.01 23.94 -6.72
C ALA A 128 -21.16 25.11 -7.23
N ALA A 129 -20.27 25.67 -6.41
CA ALA A 129 -19.43 26.83 -6.76
C ALA A 129 -18.42 26.51 -7.85
N SER A 130 -17.80 25.33 -7.80
CA SER A 130 -16.77 24.86 -8.72
C SER A 130 -17.31 24.26 -10.03
N SER A 131 -18.63 24.25 -10.24
CA SER A 131 -19.28 23.68 -11.44
C SER A 131 -19.18 24.55 -12.70
N ARG A 132 -18.59 25.74 -12.59
CA ARG A 132 -18.57 26.76 -13.65
C ARG A 132 -17.14 27.05 -14.10
N PRO A 133 -16.94 27.51 -15.35
CA PRO A 133 -15.66 28.06 -15.78
C PRO A 133 -15.20 29.17 -14.81
N PRO A 134 -13.88 29.30 -14.55
CA PRO A 134 -12.76 28.70 -15.29
C PRO A 134 -12.26 27.36 -14.72
N PHE A 135 -13.01 26.71 -13.83
CA PHE A 135 -12.59 25.46 -13.22
C PHE A 135 -12.73 24.27 -14.17
N THR A 136 -11.66 23.49 -14.28
CA THR A 136 -11.59 22.27 -15.11
C THR A 136 -11.15 21.05 -14.30
N ASP A 137 -10.81 21.25 -13.03
CA ASP A 137 -10.42 20.20 -12.10
C ASP A 137 -10.89 20.54 -10.68
N ARG A 138 -11.12 19.52 -9.85
CA ARG A 138 -11.57 19.70 -8.46
C ARG A 138 -10.87 18.75 -7.51
N ILE A 139 -10.49 19.26 -6.34
CA ILE A 139 -9.84 18.49 -5.29
C ILE A 139 -10.59 18.72 -3.99
N VAL A 140 -10.90 17.63 -3.28
CA VAL A 140 -11.24 17.71 -1.86
C VAL A 140 -10.11 17.09 -1.06
N MET A 141 -9.51 17.89 -0.19
CA MET A 141 -8.48 17.47 0.75
C MET A 141 -9.08 17.36 2.14
N ASP A 142 -8.88 16.23 2.83
CA ASP A 142 -9.47 16.04 4.15
C ASP A 142 -8.51 15.35 5.14
N SER A 143 -8.67 15.69 6.41
CA SER A 143 -7.85 15.19 7.51
C SER A 143 -8.52 14.06 8.32
N THR A 144 -9.52 13.38 7.75
CA THR A 144 -10.25 12.31 8.41
C THR A 144 -9.59 10.97 8.13
N GLU A 145 -9.75 10.01 9.06
CA GLU A 145 -9.18 8.66 8.93
C GLU A 145 -10.22 7.62 8.49
N GLY A 146 -11.50 8.03 8.44
CA GLY A 146 -12.62 7.17 8.14
C GLY A 146 -13.08 7.24 6.68
N GLU A 147 -13.91 6.27 6.31
CA GLU A 147 -14.64 6.31 5.05
C GLU A 147 -15.66 7.45 5.04
N TRP A 148 -15.84 8.03 3.86
CA TRP A 148 -16.87 9.03 3.65
C TRP A 148 -18.26 8.39 3.68
N SER A 149 -19.31 9.22 3.80
CA SER A 149 -20.66 8.73 3.61
C SER A 149 -20.86 8.25 2.17
N VAL A 150 -21.64 7.18 1.98
CA VAL A 150 -21.97 6.64 0.66
C VAL A 150 -22.48 7.73 -0.28
N ASN A 151 -23.37 8.59 0.22
CA ASN A 151 -23.93 9.68 -0.56
C ASN A 151 -22.88 10.72 -0.98
N ALA A 152 -21.86 10.97 -0.15
CA ALA A 152 -20.77 11.88 -0.50
C ALA A 152 -19.87 11.27 -1.58
N GLU A 153 -19.52 9.98 -1.46
CA GLU A 153 -18.73 9.28 -2.49
C GLU A 153 -19.46 9.20 -3.83
N ASP A 154 -20.73 8.81 -3.81
CA ASP A 154 -21.54 8.66 -5.03
C ASP A 154 -21.70 10.00 -5.77
N MET A 155 -21.68 11.13 -5.05
CA MET A 155 -21.72 12.46 -5.66
C MET A 155 -20.46 12.83 -6.43
N LEU A 156 -19.30 12.29 -6.08
CA LEU A 156 -18.05 12.61 -6.77
C LEU A 156 -17.94 11.87 -8.11
N ILE A 157 -18.63 10.74 -8.24
CA ILE A 157 -18.54 9.85 -9.40
C ILE A 157 -19.35 10.42 -10.57
N GLY A 158 -18.77 10.39 -11.78
CA GLY A 158 -19.47 10.74 -13.03
C GLY A 158 -19.75 12.24 -13.19
N GLN A 159 -19.08 13.08 -12.41
CA GLN A 159 -19.15 14.53 -12.56
C GLN A 159 -18.51 14.98 -13.89
N THR A 160 -19.11 15.98 -14.55
CA THR A 160 -18.57 16.57 -15.79
C THR A 160 -17.17 17.16 -15.58
N ILE A 161 -16.98 17.88 -14.47
CA ILE A 161 -15.66 18.31 -14.02
C ILE A 161 -15.18 17.27 -13.01
N PRO A 162 -14.07 16.55 -13.26
CA PRO A 162 -13.63 15.47 -12.40
C PRO A 162 -13.32 15.99 -10.98
N VAL A 163 -13.60 15.17 -9.98
CA VAL A 163 -13.26 15.44 -8.57
C VAL A 163 -12.31 14.37 -8.07
N ARG A 164 -11.24 14.78 -7.38
CA ARG A 164 -10.30 13.88 -6.71
C ARG A 164 -10.34 14.09 -5.22
N ARG A 165 -10.03 13.03 -4.48
CA ARG A 165 -9.81 13.08 -3.03
C ARG A 165 -8.32 12.95 -2.75
N ILE A 166 -7.81 13.78 -1.85
CA ILE A 166 -6.48 13.63 -1.29
C ILE A 166 -6.65 13.56 0.21
N GLY A 167 -6.45 12.38 0.78
CA GLY A 167 -6.57 12.13 2.20
C GLY A 167 -5.23 12.13 2.91
N LEU A 168 -5.26 11.73 4.18
CA LEU A 168 -4.07 11.59 4.99
C LEU A 168 -3.10 10.54 4.46
N SER A 169 -3.57 9.47 3.81
CA SER A 169 -2.69 8.43 3.24
C SER A 169 -1.73 8.98 2.20
N GLU A 170 -2.19 9.88 1.34
CA GLU A 170 -1.37 10.49 0.30
C GLU A 170 -0.39 11.50 0.92
N MET A 171 -0.87 12.34 1.84
CA MET A 171 -0.02 13.33 2.52
C MET A 171 1.05 12.68 3.41
N ARG A 172 0.72 11.59 4.12
CA ARG A 172 1.66 10.80 4.93
C ARG A 172 2.73 10.12 4.08
N ALA A 173 2.39 9.75 2.84
CA ALA A 173 3.31 9.11 1.91
C ALA A 173 4.15 10.09 1.08
N SER A 174 3.89 11.39 1.22
CA SER A 174 4.67 12.43 0.55
C SER A 174 6.11 12.46 1.07
N PRO A 175 7.10 12.74 0.22
CA PRO A 175 8.47 12.96 0.68
C PRO A 175 8.69 14.31 1.37
N VAL A 176 7.64 15.13 1.57
CA VAL A 176 7.77 16.39 2.31
C VAL A 176 8.12 16.10 3.77
N GLN A 177 9.18 16.74 4.27
CA GLN A 177 9.58 16.71 5.66
C GLN A 177 8.68 17.61 6.49
N TRP A 178 7.57 17.05 6.96
CA TRP A 178 6.57 17.77 7.74
C TRP A 178 7.12 18.35 9.05
N ASP A 179 8.14 17.74 9.66
CA ASP A 179 8.81 18.30 10.86
C ASP A 179 9.54 19.62 10.56
N SER A 180 10.22 19.70 9.41
CA SER A 180 10.90 20.93 8.97
C SER A 180 9.89 22.04 8.67
N PHE A 181 8.77 21.68 8.02
CA PHE A 181 7.67 22.60 7.76
C PHE A 181 7.02 23.10 9.06
N ALA A 182 6.79 22.22 10.03
CA ALA A 182 6.23 22.56 11.32
C ALA A 182 7.09 23.55 12.10
N ALA A 183 8.41 23.34 12.10
CA ALA A 183 9.34 24.12 12.92
C ALA A 183 9.74 25.46 12.30
N ARG A 184 9.93 25.50 10.98
CA ARG A 184 10.56 26.63 10.28
C ARG A 184 9.77 27.16 9.07
N HIS A 185 8.65 26.52 8.73
CA HIS A 185 7.93 26.75 7.47
C HIS A 185 8.78 26.47 6.22
N ASP A 186 9.88 25.71 6.39
CA ASP A 186 10.75 25.28 5.32
C ASP A 186 10.16 24.04 4.62
N ILE A 187 10.12 24.05 3.30
CA ILE A 187 9.74 22.87 2.52
C ILE A 187 11.00 22.14 2.06
N VAL A 188 11.24 20.99 2.69
CA VAL A 188 12.35 20.09 2.37
C VAL A 188 11.76 18.76 1.93
N LEU A 189 12.26 18.23 0.82
CA LEU A 189 11.91 16.88 0.37
C LEU A 189 12.97 15.88 0.85
N GLU A 190 12.54 14.67 1.16
CA GLU A 190 13.43 13.53 1.35
C GLU A 190 14.37 13.36 0.13
N PRO A 191 15.63 12.96 0.36
CA PRO A 191 16.58 12.76 -0.72
C PRO A 191 16.13 11.62 -1.63
N ARG A 192 16.37 11.79 -2.94
CA ARG A 192 16.15 10.73 -3.92
C ARG A 192 17.06 9.54 -3.66
N LYS A 193 16.62 8.36 -4.06
CA LYS A 193 17.42 7.14 -3.95
C LYS A 193 18.58 7.12 -4.96
N ASP A 194 19.70 6.56 -4.54
CA ASP A 194 20.84 6.22 -5.40
C ASP A 194 20.82 4.75 -5.82
N LEU A 195 21.34 4.46 -7.02
CA LEU A 195 21.51 3.09 -7.50
C LEU A 195 22.48 2.29 -6.63
N ARG A 196 21.98 1.18 -6.09
CA ARG A 196 22.81 0.14 -5.47
C ARG A 196 23.57 -0.67 -6.53
N PRO A 197 24.68 -1.35 -6.15
CA PRO A 197 25.51 -2.10 -7.11
C PRO A 197 24.72 -3.06 -8.01
N HIS A 198 23.81 -3.86 -7.44
CA HIS A 198 23.02 -4.82 -8.21
C HIS A 198 21.99 -4.18 -9.13
N GLN A 199 21.56 -2.97 -8.84
CA GLN A 199 20.64 -2.21 -9.69
C GLN A 199 21.41 -1.59 -10.87
N ARG A 200 22.68 -1.18 -10.66
CA ARG A 200 23.58 -0.77 -11.74
C ARG A 200 23.90 -1.95 -12.67
N GLU A 201 24.20 -3.12 -12.12
CA GLU A 201 24.37 -4.35 -12.91
C GLU A 201 23.12 -4.69 -13.73
N ALA A 202 21.93 -4.55 -13.13
CA ALA A 202 20.67 -4.75 -13.83
C ALA A 202 20.46 -3.75 -14.96
N LEU A 203 20.75 -2.47 -14.72
CA LEU A 203 20.69 -1.41 -15.73
C LEU A 203 21.63 -1.72 -16.91
N ASP A 204 22.89 -2.03 -16.64
CA ASP A 204 23.88 -2.34 -17.68
C ASP A 204 23.50 -3.59 -18.48
N ALA A 205 23.00 -4.63 -17.81
CA ALA A 205 22.55 -5.86 -18.46
C ALA A 205 21.30 -5.64 -19.34
N VAL A 206 20.34 -4.84 -18.88
CA VAL A 206 19.14 -4.49 -19.67
C VAL A 206 19.52 -3.60 -20.85
N ARG A 207 20.40 -2.61 -20.65
CA ARG A 207 20.93 -1.77 -21.72
C ARG A 207 21.60 -2.61 -22.81
N ALA A 208 22.51 -3.51 -22.44
CA ALA A 208 23.16 -4.39 -23.40
C ALA A 208 22.14 -5.32 -24.08
N GLY A 209 21.25 -5.95 -23.31
CA GLY A 209 20.27 -6.91 -23.83
C GLY A 209 19.29 -6.32 -24.84
N LEU A 210 18.74 -5.13 -24.56
CA LEU A 210 17.74 -4.50 -25.42
C LEU A 210 18.33 -3.83 -26.67
N THR A 211 19.67 -3.75 -26.79
CA THR A 211 20.31 -3.43 -28.08
C THR A 211 20.29 -4.61 -29.05
N LEU A 212 20.29 -5.85 -28.52
CA LEU A 212 20.32 -7.09 -29.30
C LEU A 212 18.93 -7.69 -29.52
N HIS A 213 18.00 -7.43 -28.60
CA HIS A 213 16.67 -8.01 -28.58
C HIS A 213 15.61 -6.93 -28.40
N ASP A 214 14.41 -7.15 -28.96
CA ASP A 214 13.28 -6.25 -28.72
C ASP A 214 12.57 -6.54 -27.40
N ARG A 215 12.87 -7.69 -26.79
CA ARG A 215 12.23 -8.19 -25.57
C ARG A 215 13.27 -8.73 -24.59
N GLY A 216 12.99 -8.65 -23.31
CA GLY A 216 13.79 -9.35 -22.31
C GLY A 216 13.17 -9.37 -20.92
N LYS A 217 13.69 -10.26 -20.08
CA LYS A 217 13.24 -10.43 -18.68
C LYS A 217 14.23 -9.85 -17.67
N LEU A 218 13.71 -9.15 -16.67
CA LEU A 218 14.41 -8.68 -15.49
C LEU A 218 13.86 -9.39 -14.25
N ILE A 219 14.62 -10.34 -13.71
CA ILE A 219 14.21 -11.14 -12.56
C ILE A 219 14.96 -10.67 -11.31
N MET A 220 14.24 -10.08 -10.37
CA MET A 220 14.82 -9.60 -9.11
C MET A 220 13.89 -9.91 -7.93
N ALA A 221 14.48 -10.30 -6.81
CA ALA A 221 13.75 -10.58 -5.57
C ALA A 221 12.83 -9.43 -5.13
N CYS A 222 11.75 -9.75 -4.42
CA CYS A 222 10.90 -8.73 -3.80
C CYS A 222 11.71 -7.93 -2.77
N GLY A 223 11.49 -6.62 -2.69
CA GLY A 223 12.22 -5.74 -1.77
C GLY A 223 13.59 -5.24 -2.24
N THR A 224 14.16 -5.76 -3.34
CA THR A 224 15.47 -5.28 -3.85
C THR A 224 15.39 -4.05 -4.77
N GLY A 225 14.22 -3.42 -4.85
CA GLY A 225 13.99 -2.18 -5.61
C GLY A 225 13.77 -2.34 -7.12
N LYS A 226 12.94 -3.32 -7.55
CA LYS A 226 12.56 -3.51 -8.97
C LYS A 226 11.99 -2.24 -9.59
N THR A 227 11.00 -1.63 -8.94
CA THR A 227 10.29 -0.44 -9.44
C THR A 227 11.22 0.76 -9.64
N PHE A 228 12.13 1.00 -8.68
CA PHE A 228 13.16 2.02 -8.81
C PHE A 228 14.20 1.69 -9.90
N THR A 229 14.59 0.42 -10.03
CA THR A 229 15.49 -0.01 -11.12
C THR A 229 14.84 0.20 -12.49
N ALA A 230 13.53 -0.06 -12.60
CA ALA A 230 12.74 0.19 -13.80
C ALA A 230 12.76 1.66 -14.23
N LEU A 231 12.63 2.58 -13.26
CA LEU A 231 12.74 4.02 -13.49
C LEU A 231 14.10 4.38 -14.07
N LYS A 232 15.19 3.87 -13.48
CA LYS A 232 16.54 4.18 -13.96
C LYS A 232 16.83 3.58 -15.34
N ILE A 233 16.24 2.43 -15.67
CA ILE A 233 16.26 1.87 -17.03
C ILE A 233 15.49 2.78 -18.00
N ALA A 234 14.31 3.25 -17.62
CA ALA A 234 13.51 4.17 -18.42
C ALA A 234 14.26 5.49 -18.70
N GLU A 235 14.85 6.10 -17.68
CA GLU A 235 15.63 7.34 -17.83
C GLU A 235 16.85 7.16 -18.75
N ASP A 236 17.48 5.99 -18.70
CA ASP A 236 18.69 5.69 -19.47
C ASP A 236 18.42 5.34 -20.93
N LEU A 237 17.39 4.52 -21.18
CA LEU A 237 17.09 4.02 -22.52
C LEU A 237 16.19 4.95 -23.32
N VAL A 238 15.33 5.70 -22.64
CA VAL A 238 14.29 6.53 -23.27
C VAL A 238 14.55 8.00 -22.97
N GLY A 239 14.62 8.36 -21.69
CA GLY A 239 14.92 9.74 -21.27
C GLY A 239 13.87 10.76 -21.70
N ALA A 240 14.28 12.03 -21.77
CA ALA A 240 13.41 13.14 -22.18
C ALA A 240 12.88 12.96 -23.62
N ASP A 241 11.67 13.47 -23.88
CA ASP A 241 10.97 13.41 -25.17
C ASP A 241 10.51 12.01 -25.62
N GLY A 242 10.90 10.96 -24.91
CA GLY A 242 10.42 9.60 -25.15
C GLY A 242 9.13 9.24 -24.40
N ARG A 243 8.58 8.08 -24.76
CA ARG A 243 7.27 7.58 -24.32
C ARG A 243 7.37 6.17 -23.76
N ILE A 244 6.92 6.01 -22.52
CA ILE A 244 6.94 4.73 -21.80
C ILE A 244 5.52 4.30 -21.47
N LEU A 245 5.26 3.00 -21.58
CA LEU A 245 4.10 2.36 -20.98
C LEU A 245 4.56 1.52 -19.79
N PHE A 246 4.01 1.77 -18.61
CA PHE A 246 4.24 0.97 -17.40
C PHE A 246 2.96 0.24 -17.01
N LEU A 247 2.97 -1.09 -17.12
CA LEU A 247 1.82 -1.94 -16.82
C LEU A 247 1.94 -2.61 -15.45
N VAL A 248 0.86 -2.52 -14.67
CA VAL A 248 0.72 -3.12 -13.34
C VAL A 248 -0.57 -3.92 -13.21
N PRO A 249 -0.67 -4.85 -12.24
CA PRO A 249 -1.86 -5.66 -12.10
C PRO A 249 -3.00 -5.04 -11.27
N SER A 250 -2.75 -3.96 -10.53
CA SER A 250 -3.76 -3.32 -9.67
C SER A 250 -3.58 -1.81 -9.59
N LEU A 251 -4.65 -1.10 -9.22
CA LEU A 251 -4.63 0.36 -9.00
C LEU A 251 -3.72 0.76 -7.83
N ALA A 252 -3.62 -0.10 -6.79
CA ALA A 252 -2.73 0.15 -5.66
C ALA A 252 -1.26 0.18 -6.07
N LEU A 253 -0.83 -0.79 -6.88
CA LEU A 253 0.53 -0.82 -7.42
C LEU A 253 0.78 0.31 -8.41
N MET A 254 -0.24 0.72 -9.16
CA MET A 254 -0.15 1.91 -10.02
C MET A 254 0.14 3.16 -9.19
N ALA A 255 -0.66 3.42 -8.16
CA ALA A 255 -0.49 4.57 -7.27
C ALA A 255 0.87 4.57 -6.54
N GLN A 256 1.35 3.39 -6.13
CA GLN A 256 2.69 3.25 -5.57
C GLN A 256 3.78 3.58 -6.60
N THR A 257 3.72 2.99 -7.80
CA THR A 257 4.71 3.18 -8.86
C THR A 257 4.79 4.66 -9.25
N VAL A 258 3.63 5.29 -9.46
CA VAL A 258 3.53 6.71 -9.79
C VAL A 258 4.20 7.59 -8.74
N ARG A 259 3.95 7.34 -7.44
CA ARG A 259 4.57 8.11 -6.35
C ARG A 259 6.09 7.91 -6.32
N GLU A 260 6.53 6.65 -6.36
CA GLU A 260 7.96 6.32 -6.34
C GLU A 260 8.69 6.94 -7.54
N TRP A 261 8.14 6.82 -8.74
CA TRP A 261 8.72 7.39 -9.96
C TRP A 261 8.76 8.92 -9.91
N SER A 262 7.67 9.55 -9.50
CA SER A 262 7.59 11.01 -9.39
C SER A 262 8.62 11.56 -8.40
N HIS A 263 8.85 10.87 -7.29
CA HIS A 263 9.85 11.27 -6.30
C HIS A 263 11.28 11.05 -6.81
N ASP A 264 11.60 9.83 -7.26
CA ASP A 264 12.97 9.38 -7.48
C ASP A 264 13.51 9.73 -8.89
N SER A 265 12.67 10.27 -9.77
CA SER A 265 13.09 10.63 -11.12
C SER A 265 13.97 11.89 -11.11
N THR A 266 15.02 11.79 -11.90
CA THR A 266 15.93 12.88 -12.26
C THR A 266 15.50 13.57 -13.55
N THR A 267 14.73 12.88 -14.40
CA THR A 267 14.11 13.43 -15.61
C THR A 267 12.74 14.00 -15.27
N ALA A 268 12.35 15.13 -15.87
CA ALA A 268 11.00 15.63 -15.70
C ALA A 268 10.01 14.60 -16.26
N LEU A 269 8.94 14.29 -15.52
CA LEU A 269 7.91 13.34 -15.93
C LEU A 269 6.63 14.05 -16.34
N ARG A 270 5.98 13.51 -17.38
CA ARG A 270 4.58 13.77 -17.70
C ARG A 270 3.83 12.45 -17.60
N SER A 271 3.05 12.33 -16.54
CA SER A 271 2.42 11.06 -16.15
C SER A 271 0.94 11.02 -16.53
N PHE A 272 0.48 9.91 -17.11
CA PHE A 272 -0.92 9.60 -17.36
C PHE A 272 -1.31 8.33 -16.59
N ALA A 273 -2.51 8.31 -16.00
CA ALA A 273 -3.07 7.11 -15.39
C ALA A 273 -4.25 6.60 -16.22
N VAL A 274 -4.22 5.33 -16.63
CA VAL A 274 -5.25 4.72 -17.46
C VAL A 274 -5.92 3.58 -16.69
N CYS A 275 -7.24 3.69 -16.57
CA CYS A 275 -8.11 2.72 -15.94
C CYS A 275 -9.10 2.14 -16.96
N SER A 276 -9.73 1.02 -16.60
CA SER A 276 -10.81 0.43 -17.40
C SER A 276 -12.18 0.70 -16.76
N ASP A 277 -13.22 0.82 -17.57
CA ASP A 277 -14.61 0.97 -17.09
C ASP A 277 -15.05 -0.20 -16.21
N THR A 278 -14.49 -1.39 -16.42
CA THR A 278 -14.79 -2.55 -15.55
C THR A 278 -14.21 -2.38 -14.15
N GLN A 279 -13.07 -1.70 -13.98
CA GLN A 279 -12.52 -1.39 -12.65
C GLN A 279 -13.34 -0.31 -11.95
N VAL A 280 -13.83 0.68 -12.71
CA VAL A 280 -14.73 1.72 -12.20
C VAL A 280 -16.11 1.14 -11.85
N GLY A 281 -16.61 0.20 -12.67
CA GLY A 281 -17.93 -0.42 -12.56
C GLY A 281 -18.02 -1.54 -11.53
N LYS A 282 -16.98 -2.38 -11.36
CA LYS A 282 -16.96 -3.45 -10.34
C LYS A 282 -17.13 -2.91 -8.93
N ARG A 283 -16.60 -1.72 -8.61
CA ARG A 283 -16.83 -1.06 -7.32
C ARG A 283 -18.29 -0.65 -7.09
N ARG A 284 -19.08 -0.38 -8.15
CA ARG A 284 -20.53 -0.11 -8.00
C ARG A 284 -21.30 -1.33 -7.50
N VAL A 285 -20.80 -2.54 -7.75
CA VAL A 285 -21.51 -3.81 -7.50
C VAL A 285 -20.89 -4.61 -6.34
N ALA A 286 -19.57 -4.58 -6.19
CA ALA A 286 -18.82 -5.29 -5.15
C ALA A 286 -18.18 -4.28 -4.19
N ARG A 287 -18.96 -3.83 -3.21
CA ARG A 287 -18.45 -3.03 -2.07
C ARG A 287 -17.80 -3.89 -0.99
N ASP A 288 -18.00 -5.21 -1.04
CA ASP A 288 -17.60 -6.15 0.02
C ASP A 288 -16.41 -7.06 -0.35
N GLU A 289 -15.87 -7.00 -1.57
CA GLU A 289 -14.79 -7.92 -1.98
C GLU A 289 -13.63 -7.18 -2.65
N VAL A 290 -12.48 -7.23 -1.95
CA VAL A 290 -11.14 -6.70 -2.28
C VAL A 290 -10.93 -5.22 -1.93
N ALA A 291 -9.94 -4.97 -1.06
CA ALA A 291 -9.40 -3.65 -0.73
C ALA A 291 -8.64 -3.05 -1.93
N GLU A 292 -9.37 -2.67 -2.99
CA GLU A 292 -8.82 -1.91 -4.11
C GLU A 292 -8.99 -0.40 -3.86
N ILE A 293 -7.91 0.36 -4.10
CA ILE A 293 -7.90 1.83 -4.00
C ILE A 293 -8.95 2.43 -4.96
N SER A 294 -9.68 3.46 -4.51
CA SER A 294 -10.63 4.18 -5.37
C SER A 294 -9.91 4.91 -6.49
N THR A 295 -10.51 5.00 -7.68
CA THR A 295 -9.97 5.90 -8.72
C THR A 295 -9.97 7.36 -8.28
N LEU A 296 -10.84 7.73 -7.34
CA LEU A 296 -10.88 9.04 -6.71
C LEU A 296 -9.65 9.32 -5.84
N ASP A 297 -9.00 8.28 -5.33
CA ASP A 297 -7.82 8.34 -4.45
C ASP A 297 -6.51 8.23 -5.25
N LEU A 298 -6.59 8.14 -6.58
CA LEU A 298 -5.41 8.17 -7.42
C LEU A 298 -4.80 9.57 -7.41
N ALA A 299 -3.48 9.60 -7.24
CA ALA A 299 -2.71 10.84 -7.17
C ALA A 299 -2.79 11.68 -8.46
N PHE A 300 -3.20 11.07 -9.59
CA PHE A 300 -3.54 11.70 -10.87
C PHE A 300 -4.97 11.36 -11.31
N PRO A 301 -5.63 12.23 -12.10
CA PRO A 301 -6.88 11.87 -12.77
C PRO A 301 -6.65 10.64 -13.66
N ALA A 302 -7.36 9.56 -13.38
CA ALA A 302 -7.39 8.43 -14.28
C ALA A 302 -8.37 8.69 -15.43
N THR A 303 -7.95 8.38 -16.66
CA THR A 303 -8.84 8.34 -17.82
C THR A 303 -9.23 6.91 -18.15
N THR A 304 -10.49 6.71 -18.54
CA THR A 304 -10.95 5.49 -19.22
C THR A 304 -11.14 5.73 -20.73
N ASP A 305 -10.99 6.97 -21.18
CA ASP A 305 -11.20 7.42 -22.55
C ASP A 305 -9.88 7.45 -23.33
N ALA A 306 -9.86 6.69 -24.44
CA ALA A 306 -8.70 6.54 -25.32
C ALA A 306 -8.37 7.82 -26.11
N GLY A 307 -9.38 8.62 -26.47
CA GLY A 307 -9.21 9.89 -27.15
C GLY A 307 -8.59 10.96 -26.26
N VAL A 308 -9.02 11.02 -24.98
CA VAL A 308 -8.42 11.90 -23.97
C VAL A 308 -6.95 11.54 -23.75
N LEU A 309 -6.63 10.23 -23.66
CA LEU A 309 -5.25 9.77 -23.55
C LEU A 309 -4.41 10.19 -24.77
N ALA A 310 -4.90 9.91 -25.98
CA ALA A 310 -4.18 10.24 -27.21
C ALA A 310 -3.95 11.75 -27.36
N ALA A 311 -4.96 12.58 -27.08
CA ALA A 311 -4.85 14.03 -27.12
C ALA A 311 -3.82 14.54 -26.10
N GLY A 312 -3.90 14.08 -24.85
CA GLY A 312 -2.96 14.50 -23.80
C GLY A 312 -1.51 14.08 -24.10
N VAL A 313 -1.29 12.89 -24.67
CA VAL A 313 0.04 12.43 -25.08
C VAL A 313 0.57 13.23 -26.29
N ALA A 314 -0.31 13.63 -27.21
CA ALA A 314 0.04 14.40 -28.41
C ALA A 314 0.43 15.85 -28.11
N ASP A 315 -0.01 16.42 -26.98
CA ASP A 315 0.41 17.75 -26.56
C ASP A 315 1.93 17.84 -26.42
N ALA A 316 2.53 18.92 -26.90
CA ALA A 316 3.98 19.07 -26.89
C ALA A 316 4.49 19.35 -25.47
N ALA A 317 5.39 18.49 -24.98
CA ALA A 317 6.06 18.65 -23.68
C ALA A 317 7.57 18.43 -23.85
N PRO A 318 8.29 19.37 -24.51
CA PRO A 318 9.70 19.20 -24.81
C PRO A 318 10.54 19.09 -23.52
N GLY A 319 11.53 18.20 -23.52
CA GLY A 319 12.41 17.95 -22.39
C GLY A 319 11.79 17.11 -21.28
N VAL A 320 10.64 16.47 -21.52
CA VAL A 320 9.89 15.70 -20.52
C VAL A 320 9.69 14.26 -20.98
N MET A 321 9.94 13.29 -20.10
CA MET A 321 9.66 11.88 -20.37
C MET A 321 8.18 11.59 -20.13
N THR A 322 7.47 11.15 -21.16
CA THR A 322 6.03 10.85 -21.07
C THR A 322 5.83 9.41 -20.62
N VAL A 323 5.12 9.21 -19.51
CA VAL A 323 4.88 7.88 -18.93
C VAL A 323 3.38 7.63 -18.80
N VAL A 324 2.90 6.59 -19.47
CA VAL A 324 1.54 6.09 -19.34
C VAL A 324 1.55 4.93 -18.34
N PHE A 325 1.02 5.15 -17.15
CA PHE A 325 0.77 4.11 -16.16
C PHE A 325 -0.60 3.51 -16.42
N ALA A 326 -0.66 2.20 -16.62
CA ALA A 326 -1.90 1.51 -16.91
C ALA A 326 -1.99 0.21 -16.14
N THR A 327 -3.21 -0.21 -15.83
CA THR A 327 -3.42 -1.59 -15.39
C THR A 327 -3.54 -2.53 -16.60
N TYR A 328 -3.22 -3.81 -16.43
CA TYR A 328 -3.42 -4.79 -17.52
C TYR A 328 -4.87 -4.81 -18.02
N GLN A 329 -5.86 -4.56 -17.16
CA GLN A 329 -7.27 -4.47 -17.55
C GLN A 329 -7.57 -3.31 -18.52
N SER A 330 -6.68 -2.30 -18.56
CA SER A 330 -6.82 -1.08 -19.37
C SER A 330 -6.09 -1.17 -20.72
N ILE A 331 -5.58 -2.36 -21.07
CA ILE A 331 -4.89 -2.59 -22.35
C ILE A 331 -5.75 -2.19 -23.55
N GLN A 332 -7.07 -2.40 -23.48
CA GLN A 332 -7.97 -1.99 -24.56
C GLN A 332 -7.95 -0.48 -24.77
N THR A 333 -8.07 0.32 -23.70
CA THR A 333 -8.03 1.79 -23.79
C THR A 333 -6.71 2.29 -24.38
N VAL A 334 -5.57 1.69 -23.98
CA VAL A 334 -4.25 2.05 -24.54
C VAL A 334 -4.14 1.63 -26.00
N SER A 335 -4.63 0.44 -26.35
CA SER A 335 -4.71 -0.06 -27.73
C SER A 335 -5.53 0.88 -28.60
N ASP A 336 -6.71 1.30 -28.16
CA ASP A 336 -7.58 2.19 -28.92
C ASP A 336 -6.97 3.59 -29.06
N ALA A 337 -6.24 4.06 -28.06
CA ALA A 337 -5.51 5.32 -28.17
C ALA A 337 -4.51 5.27 -29.33
N GLN A 338 -3.80 4.16 -29.53
CA GLN A 338 -2.89 3.98 -30.67
C GLN A 338 -3.64 3.72 -31.98
N ASN A 339 -4.48 2.70 -32.00
CA ASN A 339 -5.06 2.11 -33.20
C ASN A 339 -6.26 2.89 -33.75
N VAL A 340 -7.01 3.61 -32.90
CA VAL A 340 -8.19 4.39 -33.28
C VAL A 340 -7.89 5.89 -33.29
N HIS A 341 -7.15 6.38 -32.29
CA HIS A 341 -6.87 7.81 -32.13
C HIS A 341 -5.49 8.25 -32.61
N GLY A 342 -4.66 7.33 -33.11
CA GLY A 342 -3.38 7.65 -33.73
C GLY A 342 -2.27 8.03 -32.75
N MET A 343 -2.38 7.67 -31.47
CA MET A 343 -1.28 7.81 -30.53
C MET A 343 -0.09 6.98 -31.03
N GLY A 344 1.11 7.57 -31.06
CA GLY A 344 2.29 6.86 -31.53
C GLY A 344 2.70 5.68 -30.64
N ARG A 345 3.67 4.89 -31.12
CA ARG A 345 4.27 3.76 -30.41
C ARG A 345 5.02 4.18 -29.14
N PHE A 346 5.17 3.27 -28.18
CA PHE A 346 6.03 3.48 -27.02
C PHE A 346 7.48 3.10 -27.32
N ASP A 347 8.45 3.86 -26.85
CA ASP A 347 9.87 3.51 -26.98
C ASP A 347 10.20 2.30 -26.07
N LEU A 348 9.57 2.24 -24.89
CA LEU A 348 9.71 1.15 -23.93
C LEU A 348 8.38 0.80 -23.26
N ILE A 349 8.04 -0.48 -23.25
CA ILE A 349 6.95 -1.05 -22.46
C ILE A 349 7.54 -1.84 -21.31
N ILE A 350 7.16 -1.52 -20.08
CA ILE A 350 7.56 -2.23 -18.86
C ILE A 350 6.35 -2.98 -18.32
N CYS A 351 6.47 -4.30 -18.21
CA CYS A 351 5.44 -5.19 -17.71
C CYS A 351 5.80 -5.66 -16.30
N ASP A 352 5.22 -5.03 -15.27
CA ASP A 352 5.40 -5.45 -13.88
C ASP A 352 4.50 -6.63 -13.52
N GLU A 353 4.96 -7.43 -12.56
CA GLU A 353 4.39 -8.73 -12.21
C GLU A 353 4.11 -9.61 -13.45
N ALA A 354 5.09 -9.69 -14.35
CA ALA A 354 4.99 -10.41 -15.63
C ALA A 354 4.65 -11.91 -15.47
N HIS A 355 4.82 -12.50 -14.29
CA HIS A 355 4.34 -13.86 -14.01
C HIS A 355 2.80 -13.99 -14.15
N ARG A 356 2.06 -12.88 -14.09
CA ARG A 356 0.61 -12.83 -14.32
C ARG A 356 0.23 -12.75 -15.80
N THR A 357 1.17 -12.43 -16.68
CA THR A 357 0.95 -12.39 -18.15
C THR A 357 1.10 -13.78 -18.78
N THR A 358 1.44 -14.78 -17.97
CA THR A 358 1.28 -16.19 -18.32
C THR A 358 -0.20 -16.58 -18.33
N GLY A 359 -0.58 -17.55 -19.16
CA GLY A 359 -1.95 -18.01 -19.19
C GLY A 359 -2.23 -18.99 -20.31
N ALA A 360 -3.44 -19.52 -20.27
CA ALA A 360 -4.02 -20.38 -21.28
C ALA A 360 -4.80 -19.50 -22.27
N ALA A 361 -4.38 -19.49 -23.54
CA ALA A 361 -5.24 -19.03 -24.63
C ALA A 361 -6.00 -20.26 -25.16
N LEU A 362 -7.34 -20.23 -25.04
CA LEU A 362 -8.23 -21.21 -25.66
C LEU A 362 -8.48 -20.79 -27.11
N ASP A 363 -8.36 -21.72 -28.06
CA ASP A 363 -8.68 -21.46 -29.45
C ASP A 363 -10.15 -21.00 -29.59
N GLY A 364 -10.35 -19.78 -30.12
CA GLY A 364 -11.68 -19.23 -30.39
C GLY A 364 -12.36 -18.45 -29.25
N GLN A 365 -11.70 -18.21 -28.10
CA GLN A 365 -12.19 -17.29 -27.06
C GLN A 365 -11.40 -15.98 -27.02
N GLU A 366 -12.02 -14.92 -26.48
CA GLU A 366 -11.30 -13.66 -26.23
C GLU A 366 -10.14 -13.90 -25.26
N GLU A 367 -8.92 -13.60 -25.72
CA GLU A 367 -7.74 -13.67 -24.89
C GLU A 367 -7.87 -12.72 -23.69
N SER A 368 -7.51 -13.23 -22.51
CA SER A 368 -7.32 -12.40 -21.32
C SER A 368 -6.42 -11.20 -21.64
N ASN A 369 -6.75 -10.02 -21.11
CA ASN A 369 -5.93 -8.81 -21.27
C ASN A 369 -4.46 -9.04 -20.89
N PHE A 370 -4.21 -9.92 -19.91
CA PHE A 370 -2.86 -10.32 -19.49
C PHE A 370 -2.04 -11.04 -20.58
N ILE A 371 -2.69 -11.67 -21.57
CA ILE A 371 -2.02 -12.33 -22.69
C ILE A 371 -1.84 -11.36 -23.86
N ARG A 372 -2.83 -10.48 -24.07
CA ARG A 372 -2.85 -9.52 -25.18
C ARG A 372 -1.63 -8.61 -25.21
N ILE A 373 -1.01 -8.35 -24.06
CA ILE A 373 0.20 -7.54 -23.96
C ILE A 373 1.35 -8.07 -24.80
N HIS A 374 1.41 -9.36 -25.14
CA HIS A 374 2.51 -9.92 -25.93
C HIS A 374 2.45 -9.57 -27.43
N ARG A 375 1.30 -9.10 -27.92
CA ARG A 375 1.07 -8.78 -29.33
C ARG A 375 1.41 -7.32 -29.63
N ASP A 376 2.18 -7.07 -30.69
CA ASP A 376 2.58 -5.71 -31.07
C ASP A 376 1.44 -4.95 -31.76
N GLU A 377 0.53 -5.68 -32.39
CA GLU A 377 -0.68 -5.14 -33.03
C GLU A 377 -1.69 -4.60 -32.02
N VAL A 378 -1.63 -5.09 -30.77
CA VAL A 378 -2.50 -4.61 -29.70
C VAL A 378 -1.91 -3.36 -29.05
N ILE A 379 -0.64 -3.40 -28.66
CA ILE A 379 0.07 -2.23 -28.12
C ILE A 379 1.44 -2.15 -28.78
N GLY A 380 1.62 -1.18 -29.67
CA GLY A 380 2.87 -0.97 -30.35
C GLY A 380 3.94 -0.40 -29.41
N GLY A 381 5.07 -1.10 -29.30
CA GLY A 381 6.26 -0.56 -28.64
C GLY A 381 7.56 -1.13 -29.18
N ASP A 382 8.62 -0.33 -29.13
CA ASP A 382 9.89 -0.68 -29.76
C ASP A 382 10.70 -1.67 -28.93
N LYS A 383 10.66 -1.52 -27.59
CA LYS A 383 11.24 -2.46 -26.63
C LYS A 383 10.25 -2.88 -25.56
N ARG A 384 10.40 -4.11 -25.04
CA ARG A 384 9.55 -4.65 -23.97
C ARG A 384 10.37 -5.33 -22.87
N LEU A 385 10.23 -4.84 -21.65
CA LEU A 385 10.89 -5.38 -20.46
C LEU A 385 9.87 -6.05 -19.54
N TYR A 386 10.02 -7.35 -19.33
CA TYR A 386 9.18 -8.15 -18.45
C TYR A 386 9.86 -8.32 -17.10
N MET A 387 9.26 -7.79 -16.03
CA MET A 387 9.85 -7.84 -14.71
C MET A 387 9.01 -8.63 -13.71
N THR A 388 9.69 -9.42 -12.88
CA THR A 388 9.05 -10.17 -11.79
C THR A 388 10.06 -10.69 -10.77
N ALA A 389 9.60 -11.07 -9.58
CA ALA A 389 10.39 -11.86 -8.64
C ALA A 389 10.23 -13.38 -8.82
N THR A 390 9.07 -13.80 -9.30
CA THR A 390 8.63 -15.20 -9.26
C THR A 390 8.25 -15.64 -10.67
N PRO A 391 9.23 -15.91 -11.55
CA PRO A 391 8.95 -16.31 -12.91
C PRO A 391 8.12 -17.60 -12.91
N ARG A 392 7.01 -17.61 -13.65
CA ARG A 392 6.12 -18.78 -13.72
C ARG A 392 6.50 -19.65 -14.92
N ILE A 393 7.03 -20.84 -14.62
CA ILE A 393 7.46 -21.83 -15.61
C ILE A 393 6.59 -23.09 -15.43
N TYR A 394 5.96 -23.54 -16.51
CA TYR A 394 5.15 -24.76 -16.51
C TYR A 394 5.99 -25.96 -16.96
N GLY A 395 5.90 -27.08 -16.24
CA GLY A 395 6.56 -28.33 -16.65
C GLY A 395 5.91 -28.97 -17.89
N ASP A 396 6.66 -29.83 -18.57
CA ASP A 396 6.26 -30.40 -19.87
C ASP A 396 4.92 -31.16 -19.82
N GLY A 397 4.64 -31.85 -18.70
CA GLY A 397 3.35 -32.54 -18.52
C GLY A 397 2.15 -31.60 -18.38
N ALA A 398 2.34 -30.34 -17.98
CA ALA A 398 1.28 -29.33 -17.99
C ALA A 398 1.10 -28.73 -19.40
N LYS A 399 2.21 -28.47 -20.10
CA LYS A 399 2.20 -27.98 -21.49
C LYS A 399 1.54 -28.98 -22.45
N SER A 400 1.88 -30.26 -22.35
CA SER A 400 1.27 -31.33 -23.17
C SER A 400 -0.24 -31.43 -22.93
N ARG A 401 -0.68 -31.51 -21.67
CA ARG A 401 -2.11 -31.61 -21.33
C ARG A 401 -2.93 -30.42 -21.83
N ALA A 402 -2.35 -29.22 -21.85
CA ALA A 402 -3.02 -28.04 -22.39
C ALA A 402 -3.10 -28.10 -23.93
N SER A 403 -2.02 -28.51 -24.60
CA SER A 403 -2.04 -28.73 -26.06
C SER A 403 -3.08 -29.77 -26.47
N ASP A 404 -3.25 -30.84 -25.69
CA ASP A 404 -4.22 -31.91 -25.96
C ASP A 404 -5.69 -31.41 -25.91
N ILE A 405 -5.97 -30.34 -25.18
CA ILE A 405 -7.29 -29.71 -25.07
C ILE A 405 -7.42 -28.42 -25.90
N GLY A 406 -6.49 -28.15 -26.82
CA GLY A 406 -6.50 -26.95 -27.66
C GLY A 406 -6.23 -25.65 -26.90
N VAL A 407 -5.39 -25.73 -25.86
CA VAL A 407 -5.00 -24.60 -25.01
C VAL A 407 -3.52 -24.32 -25.15
N THR A 408 -3.16 -23.14 -25.63
CA THR A 408 -1.77 -22.68 -25.65
C THR A 408 -1.41 -22.07 -24.29
N LEU A 409 -0.59 -22.78 -23.51
CA LEU A 409 -0.02 -22.29 -22.26
C LEU A 409 1.21 -21.42 -22.53
N ARG A 410 1.11 -20.12 -22.25
CA ARG A 410 2.25 -19.21 -22.26
C ARG A 410 3.02 -19.30 -20.95
N SER A 411 4.29 -19.63 -21.05
CA SER A 411 5.22 -19.84 -19.93
C SER A 411 6.40 -18.87 -20.08
N MET A 412 6.98 -18.38 -18.98
CA MET A 412 8.02 -17.36 -19.05
C MET A 412 9.36 -17.85 -19.62
N ASP A 413 9.50 -19.15 -19.89
CA ASP A 413 10.61 -19.74 -20.65
C ASP A 413 10.43 -19.64 -22.18
N ASN A 414 9.28 -19.15 -22.66
CA ASN A 414 9.08 -18.83 -24.08
C ASN A 414 9.78 -17.51 -24.46
N GLU A 415 10.89 -17.58 -25.19
CA GLU A 415 11.65 -16.40 -25.62
C GLU A 415 10.94 -15.59 -26.71
N ASP A 416 10.05 -16.18 -27.51
CA ASP A 416 9.31 -15.43 -28.54
C ASP A 416 8.39 -14.37 -27.89
N ASP A 417 7.80 -14.72 -26.74
CA ASP A 417 6.87 -13.84 -26.03
C ASP A 417 7.58 -12.88 -25.07
N PHE A 418 8.58 -13.39 -24.34
CA PHE A 418 9.20 -12.69 -23.20
C PHE A 418 10.64 -12.24 -23.46
N GLY A 419 11.29 -12.73 -24.53
CA GLY A 419 12.71 -12.56 -24.75
C GLY A 419 13.61 -13.37 -23.79
N PRO A 420 14.93 -13.26 -23.93
CA PRO A 420 15.89 -13.90 -23.03
C PRO A 420 15.87 -13.27 -21.64
N THR A 421 16.42 -13.98 -20.65
CA THR A 421 16.67 -13.41 -19.32
C THR A 421 17.88 -12.49 -19.36
N LEU A 422 17.66 -11.18 -19.27
CA LEU A 422 18.72 -10.18 -19.31
C LEU A 422 19.45 -10.09 -17.96
N PHE A 423 18.72 -10.24 -16.86
CA PHE A 423 19.29 -10.19 -15.51
C PHE A 423 18.51 -11.08 -14.53
N TYR A 424 19.24 -11.75 -13.63
CA TYR A 424 18.68 -12.62 -12.61
C TYR A 424 19.38 -12.45 -11.25
N ARG A 425 18.59 -12.07 -10.24
CA ARG A 425 18.97 -12.03 -8.81
C ARG A 425 17.80 -12.45 -7.93
N GLY A 426 17.73 -13.74 -7.60
CA GLY A 426 16.68 -14.33 -6.76
C GLY A 426 16.83 -14.05 -5.25
N PHE A 427 15.87 -14.52 -4.46
CA PHE A 427 15.80 -14.29 -3.00
C PHE A 427 17.07 -14.78 -2.27
N GLY A 428 17.54 -16.00 -2.57
CA GLY A 428 18.74 -16.56 -1.93
C GLY A 428 20.00 -15.70 -2.17
N TRP A 429 20.16 -15.14 -3.37
CA TRP A 429 21.26 -14.20 -3.65
C TRP A 429 21.11 -12.92 -2.81
N ALA A 430 19.90 -12.38 -2.69
CA ALA A 430 19.66 -11.15 -1.93
C ALA A 430 19.93 -11.33 -0.43
N VAL A 431 19.61 -12.50 0.14
CA VAL A 431 19.96 -12.85 1.53
C VAL A 431 21.48 -13.00 1.69
N GLN A 432 22.16 -13.70 0.76
CA GLN A 432 23.62 -13.86 0.78
C GLN A 432 24.40 -12.55 0.66
N ASN A 433 23.78 -11.51 0.08
CA ASN A 433 24.38 -10.19 -0.08
C ASN A 433 23.82 -9.15 0.92
N GLU A 434 23.18 -9.61 2.00
CA GLU A 434 22.68 -8.76 3.10
C GLU A 434 21.68 -7.67 2.64
N LEU A 435 21.01 -7.89 1.51
CA LEU A 435 19.98 -6.99 0.99
C LEU A 435 18.59 -7.29 1.56
N LEU A 436 18.36 -8.55 1.95
CA LEU A 436 17.12 -9.02 2.56
C LEU A 436 17.43 -9.87 3.79
N THR A 437 16.54 -9.81 4.77
CA THR A 437 16.52 -10.77 5.86
C THR A 437 15.95 -12.10 5.38
N ASP A 438 16.57 -13.21 5.78
CA ASP A 438 16.03 -14.54 5.49
C ASP A 438 14.68 -14.76 6.21
N TYR A 439 13.86 -15.66 5.69
CA TYR A 439 12.58 -16.02 6.31
C TYR A 439 12.68 -17.38 7.01
N LYS A 440 11.90 -17.56 8.07
CA LYS A 440 11.71 -18.85 8.74
C LYS A 440 10.26 -19.27 8.59
N VAL A 441 10.04 -20.47 8.04
CA VAL A 441 8.70 -21.07 7.96
C VAL A 441 8.47 -21.83 9.26
N ILE A 442 7.53 -21.34 10.07
CA ILE A 442 7.13 -21.99 11.31
C ILE A 442 5.81 -22.70 11.05
N VAL A 443 5.82 -24.03 11.13
CA VAL A 443 4.62 -24.87 11.04
C VAL A 443 4.28 -25.34 12.44
N LEU A 444 3.23 -24.75 13.04
CA LEU A 444 2.76 -25.15 14.36
C LEU A 444 1.62 -26.16 14.24
N ALA A 445 1.81 -27.32 14.86
CA ALA A 445 0.74 -28.28 15.11
C ALA A 445 0.23 -28.07 16.54
N MET A 446 -1.09 -28.00 16.71
CA MET A 446 -1.74 -27.81 18.00
C MET A 446 -2.48 -29.08 18.40
N ASP A 447 -2.43 -29.42 19.69
CA ASP A 447 -3.25 -30.49 20.27
C ASP A 447 -4.66 -29.95 20.54
N GLU A 448 -5.64 -30.40 19.75
CA GLU A 448 -7.04 -29.99 19.87
C GLU A 448 -7.63 -30.30 21.27
N GLY A 449 -7.19 -31.37 21.93
CA GLY A 449 -7.67 -31.73 23.25
C GLY A 449 -7.20 -30.76 24.34
N LEU A 450 -5.99 -30.24 24.22
CA LEU A 450 -5.47 -29.19 25.11
C LEU A 450 -6.15 -27.85 24.84
N VAL A 451 -6.35 -27.52 23.56
CA VAL A 451 -7.08 -26.29 23.18
C VAL A 451 -8.50 -26.33 23.73
N ALA A 452 -9.25 -27.41 23.50
CA ALA A 452 -10.63 -27.56 23.94
C ALA A 452 -10.79 -27.33 25.45
N LYS A 453 -9.87 -27.85 26.28
CA LYS A 453 -9.88 -27.64 27.74
C LYS A 453 -9.59 -26.19 28.13
N SER A 454 -8.65 -25.55 27.45
CA SER A 454 -8.21 -24.19 27.78
C SER A 454 -9.24 -23.11 27.43
N VAL A 455 -10.09 -23.34 26.42
CA VAL A 455 -11.05 -22.35 25.92
C VAL A 455 -12.51 -22.80 26.04
N GLN A 456 -12.78 -23.85 26.83
CA GLN A 456 -14.11 -24.46 26.94
C GLN A 456 -15.20 -23.44 27.28
N SER A 457 -14.94 -22.55 28.25
CA SER A 457 -15.87 -21.51 28.68
C SER A 457 -16.21 -20.48 27.58
N ARG A 458 -15.32 -20.27 26.61
CA ARG A 458 -15.50 -19.34 25.48
C ARG A 458 -16.26 -19.99 24.32
N ILE A 459 -16.04 -21.28 24.09
CA ILE A 459 -16.77 -22.06 23.08
C ILE A 459 -18.24 -22.26 23.50
N GLU A 460 -18.49 -22.41 24.80
CA GLU A 460 -19.84 -22.55 25.35
C GLU A 460 -20.61 -21.21 25.43
N ASP A 461 -19.94 -20.07 25.20
CA ASP A 461 -20.57 -18.76 25.18
C ASP A 461 -21.39 -18.57 23.88
N PRO A 462 -22.73 -18.44 23.97
CA PRO A 462 -23.59 -18.29 22.81
C PRO A 462 -23.37 -16.96 22.05
N THR A 463 -22.61 -16.01 22.62
CA THR A 463 -22.34 -14.71 22.01
C THR A 463 -21.05 -14.67 21.17
N SER A 464 -20.13 -15.62 21.35
CA SER A 464 -18.81 -15.59 20.68
C SER A 464 -18.85 -16.09 19.23
N GLY A 465 -19.77 -17.03 18.92
CA GLY A 465 -19.77 -17.72 17.62
C GLY A 465 -18.49 -18.52 17.32
N LEU A 466 -17.62 -18.71 18.33
CA LEU A 466 -16.30 -19.30 18.21
C LEU A 466 -16.39 -20.82 18.16
N ILE A 467 -15.80 -21.42 17.12
CA ILE A 467 -15.63 -22.87 17.01
C ILE A 467 -14.20 -23.29 17.39
N LEU A 468 -14.01 -24.58 17.71
CA LEU A 468 -12.71 -25.12 18.13
C LEU A 468 -11.59 -24.86 17.12
N ASP A 469 -11.87 -24.98 15.82
CA ASP A 469 -10.92 -24.68 14.75
C ASP A 469 -10.40 -23.24 14.81
N ASP A 470 -11.30 -22.27 15.05
CA ASP A 470 -10.94 -20.86 15.10
C ASP A 470 -10.16 -20.54 16.36
N ALA A 471 -10.55 -21.10 17.51
CA ALA A 471 -9.77 -21.01 18.74
C ALA A 471 -8.36 -21.61 18.58
N THR A 472 -8.25 -22.75 17.90
CA THR A 472 -6.98 -23.42 17.61
C THR A 472 -6.08 -22.56 16.73
N ARG A 473 -6.64 -21.92 15.69
CA ARG A 473 -5.91 -20.98 14.84
C ARG A 473 -5.44 -19.75 15.61
N ILE A 474 -6.30 -19.15 16.44
CA ILE A 474 -5.95 -17.98 17.27
C ILE A 474 -4.81 -18.33 18.22
N LEU A 475 -4.90 -19.45 18.94
CA LEU A 475 -3.84 -19.89 19.84
C LEU A 475 -2.55 -20.25 19.12
N GLY A 476 -2.65 -20.87 17.93
CA GLY A 476 -1.51 -21.10 17.07
C GLY A 476 -0.80 -19.80 16.69
N CYS A 477 -1.56 -18.78 16.27
CA CYS A 477 -1.04 -17.44 15.99
C CYS A 477 -0.41 -16.81 17.24
N TYR A 478 -1.10 -16.85 18.39
CA TYR A 478 -0.58 -16.33 19.65
C TYR A 478 0.77 -16.97 20.01
N LYS A 479 0.85 -18.31 20.02
CA LYS A 479 2.09 -19.05 20.30
C LYS A 479 3.20 -18.76 19.30
N ALA A 480 2.88 -18.61 18.02
CA ALA A 480 3.87 -18.22 17.00
C ALA A 480 4.44 -16.82 17.28
N LEU A 481 3.57 -15.87 17.65
CA LEU A 481 3.96 -14.48 17.91
C LEU A 481 4.76 -14.35 19.20
N THR A 482 4.38 -15.06 20.26
CA THR A 482 5.12 -15.09 21.53
C THR A 482 6.35 -16.00 21.48
N LYS A 483 6.46 -16.81 20.43
CA LYS A 483 7.47 -17.86 20.26
C LYS A 483 7.50 -18.83 21.44
N THR A 484 6.33 -19.12 21.99
CA THR A 484 6.18 -20.07 23.10
C THR A 484 6.39 -21.50 22.58
N ASP A 485 7.17 -22.31 23.30
CA ASP A 485 7.52 -23.71 22.98
C ASP A 485 8.35 -23.94 21.70
N ILE A 486 8.80 -22.88 21.03
CA ILE A 486 9.67 -22.95 19.85
C ILE A 486 10.97 -22.14 20.02
N ARG A 487 11.27 -21.71 21.25
CA ARG A 487 12.46 -20.87 21.54
C ARG A 487 13.76 -21.58 21.21
N ASP A 488 13.85 -22.87 21.54
CA ASP A 488 15.06 -23.67 21.34
C ASP A 488 15.36 -23.86 19.84
N ASP A 489 14.34 -23.95 18.99
CA ASP A 489 14.45 -24.07 17.53
C ASP A 489 14.79 -22.73 16.83
N LEU A 490 14.56 -21.59 17.50
CA LEU A 490 14.72 -20.25 16.93
C LEU A 490 16.09 -19.61 17.26
N GLY A 491 16.87 -20.22 18.14
CA GLY A 491 18.22 -19.79 18.50
C GLY A 491 18.23 -18.42 19.16
N ALA A 492 18.95 -17.45 18.59
CA ALA A 492 19.09 -16.11 19.16
C ALA A 492 17.81 -15.24 19.06
N ASP A 493 16.84 -15.63 18.24
CA ASP A 493 15.61 -14.84 18.01
C ASP A 493 14.43 -15.31 18.88
N ALA A 494 14.59 -15.23 20.20
CA ALA A 494 13.59 -15.69 21.18
C ALA A 494 12.57 -14.61 21.60
N GLN A 495 12.71 -13.37 21.14
CA GLN A 495 11.84 -12.26 21.53
C GLN A 495 10.50 -12.29 20.76
N PRO A 496 9.37 -11.96 21.42
CA PRO A 496 8.06 -11.90 20.76
C PRO A 496 8.03 -10.97 19.55
N MET A 497 7.28 -11.36 18.53
CA MET A 497 7.03 -10.53 17.35
C MET A 497 6.15 -9.34 17.72
N ARG A 498 6.45 -8.17 17.15
CA ARG A 498 5.74 -6.91 17.47
C ARG A 498 4.66 -6.53 16.46
N ARG A 499 4.75 -7.06 15.24
CA ARG A 499 3.89 -6.72 14.12
C ARG A 499 3.62 -7.99 13.33
N ALA A 500 2.37 -8.18 12.96
CA ALA A 500 1.92 -9.33 12.19
C ALA A 500 0.76 -8.92 11.28
N LEU A 501 0.61 -9.64 10.18
CA LEU A 501 -0.53 -9.54 9.30
C LEU A 501 -1.12 -10.95 9.15
N ALA A 502 -2.38 -11.11 9.54
CA ALA A 502 -3.09 -12.36 9.43
C ALA A 502 -3.88 -12.39 8.10
N PHE A 503 -3.84 -13.52 7.42
CA PHE A 503 -4.61 -13.74 6.20
C PHE A 503 -5.71 -14.77 6.48
N CYS A 504 -6.96 -14.33 6.40
CA CYS A 504 -8.14 -15.18 6.56
C CYS A 504 -8.80 -15.44 5.21
N ARG A 505 -9.61 -16.50 5.12
CA ARG A 505 -10.31 -16.87 3.88
C ARG A 505 -11.38 -15.85 3.49
N ASP A 506 -12.06 -15.28 4.49
CA ASP A 506 -13.17 -14.35 4.30
C ASP A 506 -13.21 -13.28 5.41
N ILE A 507 -13.96 -12.19 5.16
CA ILE A 507 -14.05 -11.03 6.06
C ILE A 507 -14.63 -11.42 7.42
N ARG A 508 -15.63 -12.31 7.43
CA ARG A 508 -16.27 -12.77 8.67
C ARG A 508 -15.25 -13.47 9.57
N SER A 509 -14.47 -14.39 9.02
CA SER A 509 -13.39 -15.03 9.79
C SER A 509 -12.35 -14.02 10.27
N SER A 510 -12.01 -13.00 9.48
CA SER A 510 -11.07 -11.96 9.90
C SER A 510 -11.59 -11.14 11.08
N MET A 511 -12.86 -10.73 11.05
CA MET A 511 -13.51 -9.98 12.13
C MET A 511 -13.60 -10.82 13.40
N LEU A 512 -14.02 -12.08 13.27
CA LEU A 512 -14.07 -13.03 14.39
C LEU A 512 -12.70 -13.19 15.05
N VAL A 513 -11.64 -13.42 14.25
CA VAL A 513 -10.27 -13.54 14.78
C VAL A 513 -9.86 -12.26 15.51
N GLN A 514 -10.15 -11.08 14.95
CA GLN A 514 -9.82 -9.80 15.58
C GLN A 514 -10.54 -9.58 16.90
N GLU A 515 -11.84 -9.87 16.97
CA GLU A 515 -12.68 -9.68 18.15
C GLU A 515 -12.30 -10.64 19.28
N GLU A 516 -12.05 -11.91 18.94
CA GLU A 516 -11.80 -12.97 19.93
C GLU A 516 -10.32 -13.14 20.29
N PHE A 517 -9.37 -12.53 19.56
CA PHE A 517 -7.94 -12.77 19.73
C PHE A 517 -7.46 -12.63 21.18
N SER A 518 -7.79 -11.51 21.81
CA SER A 518 -7.36 -11.21 23.18
C SER A 518 -8.01 -12.16 24.17
N ALA A 519 -9.32 -12.37 24.07
CA ALA A 519 -10.05 -13.17 25.04
C ALA A 519 -9.65 -14.66 24.99
N VAL A 520 -9.41 -15.21 23.80
CA VAL A 520 -8.89 -16.58 23.63
C VAL A 520 -7.47 -16.70 24.19
N SER A 521 -6.60 -15.72 23.91
CA SER A 521 -5.23 -15.70 24.42
C SER A 521 -5.19 -15.60 25.95
N ASP A 522 -6.05 -14.78 26.54
CA ASP A 522 -6.15 -14.59 27.99
C ASP A 522 -6.66 -15.86 28.69
N ALA A 523 -7.72 -16.49 28.17
CA ALA A 523 -8.24 -17.75 28.70
C ALA A 523 -7.18 -18.87 28.69
N TYR A 524 -6.36 -18.93 27.63
CA TYR A 524 -5.26 -19.87 27.55
C TYR A 524 -4.14 -19.58 28.57
N ASN A 525 -3.77 -18.32 28.76
CA ASN A 525 -2.78 -17.93 29.76
C ASN A 525 -3.27 -18.22 31.19
N GLU A 526 -4.56 -18.02 31.48
CA GLU A 526 -5.17 -18.37 32.75
C GLU A 526 -5.12 -19.89 33.00
N TYR A 527 -5.50 -20.68 32.00
CA TYR A 527 -5.39 -22.14 32.05
C TYR A 527 -3.96 -22.62 32.34
N LEU A 528 -2.95 -22.06 31.65
CA LEU A 528 -1.54 -22.37 31.90
C LEU A 528 -1.11 -21.99 33.32
N THR A 529 -1.57 -20.85 33.82
CA THR A 529 -1.25 -20.39 35.17
C THR A 529 -1.82 -21.34 36.23
N LEU A 530 -3.05 -21.80 36.04
CA LEU A 530 -3.70 -22.77 36.92
C LEU A 530 -2.98 -24.14 36.89
N GLN A 531 -2.61 -24.63 35.71
CA GLN A 531 -1.83 -25.88 35.59
C GLN A 531 -0.48 -25.78 36.30
N HIS A 532 0.26 -24.68 36.14
CA HIS A 532 1.53 -24.48 36.84
C HIS A 532 1.35 -24.40 38.37
N GLN A 533 0.25 -23.83 38.86
CA GLN A 533 -0.06 -23.80 40.29
C GLN A 533 -0.42 -25.19 40.84
N GLU A 534 -1.22 -25.97 40.11
CA GLU A 534 -1.56 -27.35 40.47
C GLU A 534 -0.34 -28.26 40.49
N ASP A 535 0.56 -28.15 39.50
CA ASP A 535 1.79 -28.92 39.44
C ASP A 535 2.76 -28.53 40.55
N SER A 536 2.88 -27.24 40.87
CA SER A 536 3.67 -26.77 42.00
C SER A 536 3.12 -27.26 43.35
N CYS A 537 1.79 -27.27 43.53
CA CYS A 537 1.14 -27.82 44.71
C CYS A 537 1.36 -29.33 44.83
N ARG A 538 1.22 -30.08 43.73
CA ARG A 538 1.49 -31.52 43.68
C ARG A 538 2.94 -31.86 44.00
N ILE A 539 3.91 -31.12 43.46
CA ILE A 539 5.33 -31.31 43.82
C ILE A 539 5.54 -31.07 45.32
N SER A 540 4.87 -30.06 45.90
CA SER A 540 4.94 -29.81 47.35
C SER A 540 4.28 -30.93 48.17
N GLU A 541 3.16 -31.49 47.72
CA GLU A 541 2.49 -32.63 48.36
C GLU A 541 3.34 -33.90 48.25
N TYR A 542 3.98 -34.17 47.11
CA TYR A 542 4.91 -35.30 46.96
C TYR A 542 6.17 -35.15 47.82
N GLN A 543 6.69 -33.92 48.01
CA GLN A 543 7.78 -33.66 48.95
C GLN A 543 7.32 -33.83 50.41
N ASN A 544 6.11 -33.38 50.76
CA ASN A 544 5.55 -33.57 52.11
C ASN A 544 5.22 -35.04 52.41
N ILE A 545 4.73 -35.81 51.44
CA ILE A 545 4.50 -37.26 51.57
C ILE A 545 5.83 -37.98 51.79
N ARG A 546 6.88 -37.67 51.02
CA ARG A 546 8.23 -38.23 51.24
C ARG A 546 8.82 -37.86 52.61
N ILE A 547 8.58 -36.65 53.12
CA ILE A 547 9.03 -36.26 54.47
C ILE A 547 8.24 -37.03 55.55
N SER A 548 6.95 -37.29 55.35
CA SER A 548 6.11 -38.02 56.32
C SER A 548 6.39 -39.54 56.36
N GLU A 549 6.78 -40.16 55.24
CA GLU A 549 7.19 -41.57 55.20
C GLU A 549 8.56 -41.80 55.87
N PHE A 550 9.45 -40.81 55.88
CA PHE A 550 10.71 -40.87 56.64
C PHE A 550 10.54 -40.59 58.14
N ALA A 551 9.46 -39.94 58.56
CA ALA A 551 9.20 -39.61 59.97
C ALA A 551 8.46 -40.71 60.76
N THR A 552 7.94 -41.74 60.08
CA THR A 552 7.18 -42.86 60.70
C THR A 552 7.94 -44.18 60.76
N SER A 553 9.22 -44.20 60.37
CA SER A 553 10.12 -45.35 60.51
C SER A 553 11.34 -45.05 61.39
N GLY A 554 11.11 -44.54 62.59
CA GLY A 554 12.11 -44.29 63.64
C GLY A 554 11.67 -44.85 64.98
#